data_AF-A0A356B521-F1
#
_entry.id   AF-A0A356B521-F1
#
_cell.length_a   1.000
_cell.length_b   1.000
_cell.length_c   1.000
_cell.angle_alpha   90.00
_cell.angle_beta   90.00
_cell.angle_gamma   90.00
#
_symmetry.space_group_name_H-M   'P 1'
#
loop_
_entity.id
_entity.type
_entity.pdbx_description
1 polymer ?
#
loop_
_entity_poly.entity_id
_entity_poly.type
_entity_poly.pdbx_seq_one_letter_code
_entity_poly.pdbx_strand_id
1 'polypeptide(L)'
;MNDQIDVSPQAIIELLRSINNNIKQINGLGETLSSGLKALGSTFQDDGYKTIQGYIAKTKNQVSEAVPDMKKVMENLAEYAQLVMDSRKHV
;
A
#
# COMPACT_ATOMS: atom_id res chain seq x y z
N MET A 1 -4.04 16.23 -30.96
CA MET A 1 -4.17 16.70 -29.56
C MET A 1 -2.97 16.16 -28.82
N ASN A 2 -2.10 17.06 -28.34
CA ASN A 2 -0.96 16.68 -27.52
C ASN A 2 -1.46 16.86 -26.09
N ASP A 3 -2.01 15.80 -25.51
CA ASP A 3 -2.43 15.80 -24.11
C ASP A 3 -1.15 15.78 -23.26
N GLN A 4 -0.48 16.93 -23.16
CA GLN A 4 0.56 17.14 -22.18
C GLN A 4 -0.11 17.06 -20.83
N ILE A 5 -0.05 15.86 -20.26
CA ILE A 5 -0.29 15.62 -18.85
C ILE A 5 0.70 16.53 -18.11
N ASP A 6 0.20 17.64 -17.58
CA ASP A 6 0.96 18.62 -16.79
C ASP A 6 1.14 18.10 -15.35
N VAL A 7 1.57 16.84 -15.23
CA VAL A 7 1.87 16.23 -13.94
C VAL A 7 3.38 16.27 -13.77
N SER A 8 3.81 16.98 -12.74
CA SER A 8 5.22 17.03 -12.36
C SER A 8 5.73 15.61 -12.05
N PRO A 9 6.82 15.14 -12.68
CA PRO A 9 7.46 13.86 -12.32
C PRO A 9 7.76 13.75 -10.83
N GLN A 10 8.06 14.87 -10.18
CA GLN A 10 8.27 14.94 -8.73
C GLN A 10 6.99 14.60 -7.94
N ALA A 11 5.83 15.06 -8.38
CA ALA A 11 4.55 14.74 -7.74
C ALA A 11 4.22 13.24 -7.85
N ILE A 12 4.59 12.62 -8.98
CA ILE A 12 4.47 11.17 -9.16
C ILE A 12 5.38 10.43 -8.18
N ILE A 13 6.66 10.82 -8.08
CA ILE A 13 7.60 10.20 -7.14
C ILE A 13 7.11 10.32 -5.68
N GLU A 14 6.55 11.46 -5.30
CA GLU A 14 5.98 11.68 -3.96
C GLU A 14 4.75 10.81 -3.70
N LEU A 15 3.86 10.68 -4.69
CA LEU A 15 2.72 9.77 -4.63
C LEU A 15 3.19 8.32 -4.44
N LEU A 16 4.16 7.87 -5.23
CA LEU A 16 4.71 6.51 -5.12
C LEU A 16 5.30 6.24 -3.73
N ARG A 17 6.02 7.22 -3.16
CA ARG A 17 6.55 7.13 -1.79
C ARG A 17 5.44 7.03 -0.76
N SER A 18 4.39 7.84 -0.90
CA SER A 18 3.23 7.85 -0.01
C SER A 18 2.48 6.51 -0.03
N ILE A 19 2.23 5.96 -1.23
CA ILE A 19 1.59 4.64 -1.38
C ILE A 19 2.43 3.55 -0.69
N ASN A 20 3.75 3.53 -0.91
CA ASN A 20 4.63 2.55 -0.27
C ASN A 20 4.62 2.66 1.27
N ASN A 21 4.61 3.89 1.79
CA ASN A 21 4.50 4.13 3.22
C ASN A 21 3.17 3.63 3.79
N ASN A 22 2.06 3.88 3.09
CA ASN A 22 0.74 3.41 3.51
C ASN A 22 0.67 1.88 3.55
N ILE A 23 1.21 1.18 2.55
CA ILE A 23 1.28 -0.30 2.53
C ILE A 23 2.06 -0.81 3.75
N LYS A 24 3.21 -0.20 4.07
CA LYS A 24 4.00 -0.57 5.25
C LYS A 24 3.24 -0.32 6.54
N GLN A 25 2.55 0.81 6.67
CA GLN A 25 1.75 1.14 7.85
C GLN A 25 0.61 0.15 8.05
N ILE A 26 -0.12 -0.20 6.98
CA ILE A 26 -1.22 -1.17 7.05
C ILE A 26 -0.71 -2.54 7.50
N ASN A 27 0.40 -3.01 6.95
CA ASN A 27 1.01 -4.27 7.37
C ASN A 27 1.43 -4.23 8.84
N GLY A 28 2.09 -3.15 9.27
CA GLY A 28 2.49 -2.96 10.67
C GLY A 28 1.31 -2.95 11.63
N LEU A 29 0.22 -2.25 11.30
CA LEU A 29 -1.01 -2.25 12.09
C LEU A 29 -1.62 -3.66 12.20
N GLY A 30 -1.63 -4.42 11.10
CA GLY A 30 -2.09 -5.80 11.10
C GLY A 30 -1.26 -6.72 12.00
N GLU A 31 0.06 -6.51 12.08
CA GLU A 31 0.95 -7.22 13.00
C GLU A 31 0.71 -6.82 14.46
N THR A 32 0.61 -5.52 14.75
CA THR A 32 0.29 -5.02 16.10
C THR A 32 -1.03 -5.59 16.61
N LEU A 33 -2.08 -5.57 15.79
CA LEU A 33 -3.38 -6.14 16.14
C LEU A 33 -3.32 -7.64 16.38
N SER A 34 -2.58 -8.37 15.53
CA SER A 34 -2.41 -9.82 15.69
C SER A 34 -1.69 -10.17 17.00
N SER A 35 -0.64 -9.41 17.33
CA SER A 35 0.12 -9.59 18.57
C SER A 35 -0.68 -9.22 19.81
N GLY A 36 -1.40 -8.10 19.77
CA GLY A 36 -2.31 -7.67 20.85
C GLY A 36 -3.41 -8.70 21.10
N LEU A 37 -4.04 -9.21 20.02
CA LEU A 37 -5.04 -10.27 20.15
C LEU A 37 -4.43 -11.55 20.72
N LYS A 38 -3.25 -11.99 20.28
CA LYS A 38 -2.56 -13.17 20.86
C LYS A 38 -2.28 -12.99 22.35
N ALA A 39 -1.89 -11.80 22.79
CA ALA A 39 -1.65 -11.51 24.20
C ALA A 39 -2.93 -11.63 25.06
N LEU A 40 -4.10 -11.32 24.49
CA LEU A 40 -5.40 -11.54 25.13
C LEU A 40 -5.85 -13.01 25.11
N GLY A 41 -5.34 -13.81 24.17
CA GLY A 41 -5.76 -15.20 23.96
C GLY A 41 -5.47 -16.14 25.14
N SER A 42 -4.62 -15.75 26.10
CA SER A 42 -4.41 -16.51 27.33
C SER A 42 -5.52 -16.31 28.37
N THR A 43 -6.34 -15.26 28.23
CA THR A 43 -7.40 -14.88 29.18
C THR A 43 -8.78 -14.80 28.53
N PHE A 44 -8.87 -14.77 27.20
CA PHE A 44 -10.10 -14.54 26.44
C PHE A 44 -10.06 -15.29 25.10
N GLN A 45 -10.90 -16.33 24.93
CA GLN A 45 -11.01 -17.14 23.71
C GLN A 45 -12.46 -17.43 23.29
N ASP A 46 -13.37 -16.49 23.56
CA ASP A 46 -14.77 -16.64 23.20
C ASP A 46 -15.02 -16.33 21.70
N ASP A 47 -16.29 -16.22 21.32
CA ASP A 47 -16.66 -15.92 19.94
C ASP A 47 -16.31 -14.49 19.52
N GLY A 48 -16.19 -13.55 20.46
CA GLY A 48 -15.66 -12.22 20.23
C GLY A 48 -14.18 -12.26 19.82
N TYR A 49 -13.38 -13.09 20.50
CA TYR A 49 -11.98 -13.32 20.12
C TYR A 49 -11.86 -13.83 18.68
N LYS A 50 -12.61 -14.88 18.34
CA LYS A 50 -12.61 -15.47 16.98
C LYS A 50 -13.06 -14.47 15.93
N THR A 51 -14.04 -13.63 16.26
CA THR A 51 -14.54 -12.58 15.37
C THR A 51 -13.45 -11.56 15.06
N ILE A 52 -12.75 -11.06 16.08
CA ILE A 52 -11.64 -10.11 15.89
C ILE A 52 -10.50 -10.77 15.10
N GLN A 53 -10.17 -12.03 15.40
CA GLN A 53 -9.17 -12.79 14.66
C GLN A 53 -9.52 -12.88 13.18
N GLY A 54 -10.79 -13.16 12.87
CA GLY A 54 -11.32 -13.22 11.50
C GLY A 54 -11.21 -11.89 10.77
N TYR A 55 -11.53 -10.78 11.42
CA TYR A 55 -11.36 -9.45 10.82
C TYR A 55 -9.90 -9.11 10.53
N ILE A 56 -8.98 -9.40 11.45
CA ILE A 56 -7.54 -9.18 11.23
C ILE A 56 -7.04 -10.02 10.04
N ALA A 57 -7.43 -11.29 9.97
CA ALA A 57 -7.06 -12.18 8.87
C ALA A 57 -7.62 -11.69 7.53
N LYS A 58 -8.89 -11.28 7.50
CA LYS A 58 -9.55 -10.74 6.30
C LYS A 58 -8.83 -9.50 5.79
N THR A 59 -8.55 -8.53 6.66
CA THR A 59 -7.84 -7.30 6.26
C THR A 59 -6.45 -7.62 5.71
N LYS A 60 -5.70 -8.53 6.34
CA LYS A 60 -4.38 -8.95 5.83
C LYS A 60 -4.47 -9.57 4.43
N ASN A 61 -5.46 -10.43 4.20
CA ASN A 61 -5.65 -11.06 2.90
C ASN A 61 -6.00 -10.03 1.82
N GLN A 62 -6.95 -9.12 2.11
CA GLN A 62 -7.34 -8.07 1.16
C GLN A 62 -6.17 -7.16 0.78
N VAL A 63 -5.32 -6.80 1.75
CA VAL A 63 -4.11 -6.01 1.49
C VAL A 63 -3.12 -6.81 0.65
N SER A 64 -2.87 -8.07 0.99
CA SER A 64 -1.97 -8.95 0.25
C SER A 64 -2.43 -9.18 -1.20
N GLU A 65 -3.73 -9.25 -1.45
CA GLU A 65 -4.32 -9.40 -2.77
C GLU A 65 -4.20 -8.12 -3.61
N ALA A 66 -4.33 -6.94 -3.00
CA ALA A 66 -4.29 -5.67 -3.71
C ALA A 66 -2.86 -5.14 -3.97
N VAL A 67 -1.88 -5.54 -3.16
CA VAL A 67 -0.48 -5.06 -3.26
C VAL A 67 0.16 -5.35 -4.63
N PRO A 68 0.00 -6.51 -5.27
CA PRO A 68 0.55 -6.78 -6.60
C PRO A 68 0.05 -5.82 -7.68
N ASP A 69 -1.26 -5.56 -7.73
CA ASP A 69 -1.85 -4.64 -8.70
C ASP A 69 -1.39 -3.20 -8.45
N MET A 70 -1.32 -2.79 -7.17
CA MET A 70 -0.76 -1.50 -6.79
C MET A 70 0.71 -1.35 -7.23
N LYS A 71 1.54 -2.39 -7.04
CA LYS A 71 2.94 -2.38 -7.49
C LYS A 71 3.06 -2.18 -8.99
N LYS A 72 2.23 -2.87 -9.78
CA LYS A 72 2.22 -2.72 -11.24
C LYS A 72 1.86 -1.30 -11.66
N VAL A 73 0.86 -0.68 -11.03
CA VAL A 73 0.50 0.72 -11.28
C VAL A 73 1.65 1.65 -10.88
N MET A 74 2.30 1.39 -9.76
CA MET A 74 3.45 2.16 -9.28
C MET A 74 4.63 2.10 -10.24
N GLU A 75 4.93 0.92 -10.80
CA GLU A 75 5.98 0.71 -11.80
C GLU A 75 5.69 1.51 -13.07
N ASN A 76 4.48 1.39 -13.62
CA ASN A 76 4.06 2.15 -14.81
C ASN A 76 4.15 3.67 -14.59
N LEU A 77 3.76 4.15 -13.41
CA LEU A 77 3.86 5.57 -13.06
C LEU A 77 5.32 6.03 -12.93
N ALA A 78 6.19 5.20 -12.37
CA ALA A 78 7.63 5.49 -12.27
C ALA A 78 8.27 5.58 -13.66
N GLU A 79 7.96 4.65 -14.56
CA GLU A 79 8.41 4.68 -15.95
C GLU A 79 7.93 5.94 -16.67
N TYR A 80 6.66 6.30 -16.50
CA TYR A 80 6.12 7.52 -17.07
C TYR A 80 6.84 8.78 -16.56
N ALA A 81 7.07 8.88 -15.25
CA ALA A 81 7.82 9.99 -14.66
C ALA A 81 9.24 10.10 -15.25
N GLN A 82 9.91 8.97 -15.44
CA GLN A 82 11.25 8.91 -16.03
C GLN A 82 11.24 9.38 -17.50
N LEU A 83 10.29 8.92 -18.31
CA LEU A 83 10.13 9.34 -19.70
C LEU A 83 9.91 10.85 -19.82
N VAL A 84 9.07 11.43 -18.96
CA VAL A 84 8.84 12.88 -18.93
C VAL A 84 10.13 13.62 -18.54
N MET A 85 10.88 13.13 -17.54
CA MET A 85 12.16 13.73 -17.15
C MET A 85 13.19 13.70 -18.27
N ASP A 86 13.31 12.59 -19.00
CA ASP A 86 14.28 12.47 -20.09
C ASP A 86 13.87 13.28 -21.32
N SER A 87 12.57 13.36 -21.63
CA SER A 87 12.06 14.23 -22.70
C SER A 87 12.39 15.71 -22.47
N ARG A 88 12.43 16.16 -21.21
CA ARG A 88 12.77 17.54 -20.83
C ARG A 88 14.27 17.86 -20.88
N LYS A 89 15.15 16.84 -20.92
CA LYS A 89 16.61 17.03 -21.05
C LYS A 89 17.06 17.21 -22.50
N HIS A 90 16.23 16.82 -23.45
CA HIS A 90 16.51 16.86 -24.89
C HIS A 90 15.84 18.06 -25.60
N VAL A 91 15.30 19.01 -24.83
CA VAL A 91 14.78 20.31 -25.26
C VAL A 91 15.67 21.40 -24.67
#